data_AF-A0A2V6NZ60-F1
#
_entry.id   AF-A0A2V6NZ60-F1
#
_cell.length_a   1.000
_cell.length_b   1.000
_cell.length_c   1.000
_cell.angle_alpha   90.00
_cell.angle_beta   90.00
_cell.angle_gamma   90.00
#
_symmetry.space_group_name_H-M   'P 1'
#
loop_
_entity.id
_entity.type
_entity.pdbx_description
1 polymer ?
#
loop_
_entity_poly.entity_id
_entity_poly.type
_entity_poly.pdbx_seq_one_letter_code
_entity_poly.pdbx_strand_id
1 'polypeptide(L)'
;THYDQLEDLSDEKAAADPKALQDQLATLHRDFKLESLDVPTQLSYKLLELEVQRAAEEFRFRNDVYPISQMRGVHAQIPTFLINVHKVDNEKDARAYIARLNAIPKLFDQVIVNLRTCEGKGVVAPKFVFPLVLEACHKIIGGAPFDDSGTDNPLLADFKKKVGGLKELDEAARSKPIDEAKSALSNSVKPAYEKLIAFLEDQSKRANDDAGVWKFPDGAEFYKMALRHTTTTNLSADEIHQLGLKEVARIHGEMEKIREKVGFKGDLPAFFKFIREDPQFYLPDTDEGRAKYLAKTVQIVDEMKKRLDELFLTKPKADIVVKAMEKFRESSAGAAFYQQPAPDGSRPGMFYVNLRNMHA
;
A
#
# COMPACT_ATOMS: atom_id res chain seq x y z
N THR A 1 9.77 -4.22 22.56
CA THR A 1 9.06 -3.93 21.29
C THR A 1 8.89 -2.43 21.18
N HIS A 2 9.21 -1.84 20.03
CA HIS A 2 8.99 -0.42 19.71
C HIS A 2 7.53 -0.20 19.25
N TYR A 3 6.57 -0.64 20.06
CA TYR A 3 5.14 -0.72 19.67
C TYR A 3 4.45 0.65 19.60
N ASP A 4 5.12 1.67 20.11
CA ASP A 4 4.72 3.07 20.22
C ASP A 4 5.44 3.99 19.23
N GLN A 5 6.36 3.45 18.41
CA GLN A 5 7.17 4.23 17.48
C GLN A 5 6.64 4.15 16.04
N LEU A 6 6.95 5.20 15.28
CA LEU A 6 6.86 5.26 13.82
C LEU A 6 8.27 5.20 13.22
N GLU A 7 8.35 4.92 11.92
CA GLU A 7 9.60 4.90 11.17
C GLU A 7 10.31 6.27 11.21
N ASP A 8 11.63 6.26 11.02
CA ASP A 8 12.44 7.46 10.89
C ASP A 8 12.82 7.64 9.42
N LEU A 9 12.26 8.68 8.78
CA LEU A 9 12.46 8.96 7.36
C LEU A 9 13.52 10.04 7.11
N SER A 10 14.37 10.31 8.10
CA SER A 10 15.49 11.24 7.98
C SER A 10 16.57 10.74 7.02
N ASP A 11 17.32 11.69 6.45
CA ASP A 11 18.45 11.40 5.56
C ASP A 11 19.57 10.66 6.33
N GLU A 12 19.75 10.95 7.62
CA GLU A 12 20.68 10.24 8.51
C GLU A 12 20.32 8.76 8.63
N LYS A 13 19.04 8.44 8.84
CA LYS A 13 18.57 7.06 8.91
C LYS A 13 18.72 6.35 7.55
N ALA A 14 18.33 7.02 6.48
CA ALA A 14 18.46 6.49 5.12
C ALA A 14 19.91 6.16 4.76
N ALA A 15 20.89 6.93 5.25
CA ALA A 15 22.32 6.64 5.05
C ALA A 15 22.86 5.55 5.98
N ALA A 16 22.32 5.43 7.20
CA ALA A 16 22.76 4.44 8.18
C ALA A 16 22.37 3.00 7.80
N ASP A 17 21.19 2.81 7.21
CA ASP A 17 20.63 1.48 6.95
C ASP A 17 21.45 0.65 5.94
N PRO A 18 21.83 1.16 4.75
CA PRO A 18 22.69 0.42 3.83
C PRO A 18 24.08 0.11 4.41
N LYS A 19 24.61 1.01 5.26
CA LYS A 19 25.89 0.78 5.94
C LYS A 19 25.80 -0.35 6.94
N ALA A 20 24.73 -0.40 7.74
CA ALA A 20 24.52 -1.50 8.68
C ALA A 20 24.41 -2.85 7.95
N LEU A 21 23.73 -2.90 6.80
CA LEU A 21 23.65 -4.09 5.94
C LEU A 21 25.04 -4.49 5.41
N GLN A 22 25.86 -3.53 4.98
CA GLN A 22 27.24 -3.81 4.52
C GLN A 22 28.12 -4.37 5.63
N ASP A 23 28.03 -3.82 6.86
CA ASP A 23 28.78 -4.32 8.02
C ASP A 23 28.35 -5.75 8.40
N GLN A 24 27.05 -6.06 8.29
CA GLN A 24 26.51 -7.41 8.48
C GLN A 24 27.01 -8.37 7.40
N LEU A 25 27.05 -7.94 6.14
CA LEU A 25 27.57 -8.75 5.04
C LEU A 25 29.07 -9.04 5.20
N ALA A 26 29.85 -8.04 5.61
CA ALA A 26 31.28 -8.21 5.87
C ALA A 26 31.53 -9.22 7.01
N THR A 27 30.69 -9.18 8.05
CA THR A 27 30.72 -10.17 9.14
C THR A 27 30.37 -11.57 8.60
N LEU A 28 29.33 -11.68 7.78
CA LEU A 28 28.90 -12.93 7.16
C LEU A 28 30.04 -13.55 6.33
N HIS A 29 30.67 -12.77 5.45
CA HIS A 29 31.78 -13.21 4.59
C HIS A 29 33.04 -13.61 5.37
N ARG A 30 33.31 -12.94 6.48
CA ARG A 30 34.48 -13.22 7.33
C ARG A 30 34.32 -14.53 8.10
N ASP A 31 33.15 -14.71 8.71
CA ASP A 31 32.95 -15.73 9.74
C ASP A 31 32.36 -17.04 9.18
N PHE A 32 31.74 -17.00 8.00
CA PHE A 32 31.03 -18.15 7.42
C PHE A 32 31.51 -18.45 5.99
N LYS A 33 31.94 -19.70 5.76
CA LYS A 33 32.25 -20.18 4.41
C LYS A 33 31.00 -20.77 3.77
N LEU A 34 30.54 -20.20 2.66
CA LEU A 34 29.29 -20.59 2.00
C LEU A 34 29.18 -22.11 1.78
N GLU A 35 30.25 -22.76 1.31
CA GLU A 35 30.26 -24.18 0.97
C GLU A 35 30.15 -25.10 2.19
N SER A 36 30.41 -24.57 3.39
CA SER A 36 30.30 -25.31 4.65
C SER A 36 28.90 -25.27 5.27
N LEU A 37 27.99 -24.45 4.71
CA LEU A 37 26.64 -24.26 5.21
C LEU A 37 25.68 -25.29 4.60
N ASP A 38 24.59 -25.61 5.31
CA ASP A 38 23.49 -26.38 4.72
C ASP A 38 22.77 -25.60 3.61
N VAL A 39 22.03 -26.30 2.74
CA VAL A 39 21.40 -25.71 1.56
C VAL A 39 20.45 -24.54 1.91
N PRO A 40 19.56 -24.64 2.91
CA PRO A 40 18.73 -23.50 3.33
C PRO A 40 19.56 -22.28 3.76
N THR A 41 20.64 -22.51 4.52
CA THR A 41 21.50 -21.42 5.00
C THR A 41 22.32 -20.81 3.87
N GLN A 42 22.76 -21.59 2.89
CA GLN A 42 23.36 -21.08 1.65
C GLN A 42 22.40 -20.16 0.89
N LEU A 43 21.10 -20.49 0.86
CA LEU A 43 20.10 -19.63 0.26
C LEU A 43 19.96 -18.32 1.04
N SER A 44 19.82 -18.38 2.37
CA SER A 44 19.77 -17.18 3.22
C SER A 44 21.00 -16.28 3.05
N TYR A 45 22.19 -16.89 2.94
CA TYR A 45 23.44 -16.19 2.66
C TYR A 45 23.36 -15.39 1.36
N LYS A 46 22.98 -16.06 0.26
CA LYS A 46 22.86 -15.43 -1.07
C LYS A 46 21.75 -14.37 -1.13
N LEU A 47 20.68 -14.56 -0.36
CA LEU A 47 19.61 -13.57 -0.24
C LEU A 47 20.10 -12.30 0.45
N LEU A 48 20.91 -12.41 1.52
CA LEU A 48 21.51 -11.24 2.15
C LEU A 48 22.47 -10.51 1.20
N GLU A 49 23.29 -11.24 0.45
CA GLU A 49 24.15 -10.65 -0.59
C GLU A 49 23.35 -9.84 -1.61
N LEU A 50 22.26 -10.43 -2.11
CA LEU A 50 21.36 -9.78 -3.06
C LEU A 50 20.67 -8.55 -2.44
N GLU A 51 20.25 -8.63 -1.17
CA GLU A 51 19.61 -7.53 -0.45
C GLU A 51 20.58 -6.35 -0.26
N VAL A 52 21.82 -6.60 0.16
CA VAL A 52 22.84 -5.56 0.33
C VAL A 52 23.19 -4.91 -1.00
N GLN A 53 23.34 -5.71 -2.07
CA GLN A 53 23.57 -5.19 -3.42
C GLN A 53 22.42 -4.29 -3.86
N ARG A 54 21.17 -4.74 -3.70
CA ARG A 54 19.99 -3.94 -4.07
C ARG A 54 19.88 -2.67 -3.25
N ALA A 55 20.10 -2.73 -1.95
CA ALA A 55 20.06 -1.56 -1.08
C ALA A 55 21.08 -0.49 -1.50
N ALA A 56 22.29 -0.90 -1.91
CA ALA A 56 23.30 0.02 -2.43
C ALA A 56 22.88 0.67 -3.77
N GLU A 57 22.29 -0.10 -4.67
CA GLU A 57 21.76 0.39 -5.96
C GLU A 57 20.57 1.34 -5.75
N GLU A 58 19.61 0.97 -4.91
CA GLU A 58 18.45 1.79 -4.58
C GLU A 58 18.84 3.08 -3.86
N PHE A 59 19.84 3.03 -2.96
CA PHE A 59 20.31 4.21 -2.24
C PHE A 59 20.87 5.30 -3.18
N ARG A 60 21.48 4.89 -4.32
CA ARG A 60 21.91 5.82 -5.38
C ARG A 60 20.73 6.61 -5.92
N PHE A 61 19.59 5.96 -6.11
CA PHE A 61 18.37 6.54 -6.69
C PHE A 61 17.29 6.90 -5.66
N ARG A 62 17.64 6.99 -4.37
CA ARG A 62 16.66 7.19 -3.29
C ARG A 62 15.83 8.48 -3.38
N ASN A 63 16.28 9.43 -4.22
CA ASN A 63 15.58 10.69 -4.48
C ASN A 63 14.95 10.74 -5.89
N ASP A 64 15.00 9.66 -6.66
CA ASP A 64 14.38 9.51 -7.99
C ASP A 64 13.04 8.77 -7.90
N VAL A 65 12.39 8.89 -6.74
CA VAL A 65 11.07 8.32 -6.43
C VAL A 65 10.17 9.41 -5.88
N TYR A 66 8.86 9.20 -5.95
CA TYR A 66 7.89 10.10 -5.31
C TYR A 66 7.66 9.66 -3.86
N PRO A 67 8.05 10.45 -2.84
CA PRO A 67 7.76 10.10 -1.44
C PRO A 67 6.27 9.94 -1.15
N ILE A 68 5.43 10.64 -1.92
CA ILE A 68 3.99 10.54 -1.91
C ILE A 68 3.46 10.39 -3.33
N SER A 69 2.56 9.44 -3.53
CA SER A 69 1.73 9.30 -4.73
C SER A 69 0.32 8.85 -4.35
N GLN A 70 -0.60 8.79 -5.30
CA GLN A 70 -1.96 8.31 -5.08
C GLN A 70 -2.00 6.85 -4.59
N MET A 71 -1.00 6.05 -4.96
CA MET A 71 -0.94 4.63 -4.59
C MET A 71 -0.14 4.35 -3.30
N ARG A 72 0.78 5.24 -2.91
CA ARG A 72 1.75 4.99 -1.82
C ARG A 72 2.10 6.27 -1.07
N GLY A 73 2.44 6.12 0.21
CA GLY A 73 2.97 7.19 1.05
C GLY A 73 2.36 7.19 2.46
N VAL A 74 3.05 7.85 3.39
CA VAL A 74 2.70 7.86 4.83
C VAL A 74 1.28 8.38 5.11
N HIS A 75 0.79 9.30 4.27
CA HIS A 75 -0.55 9.89 4.37
C HIS A 75 -1.68 8.85 4.32
N ALA A 76 -1.49 7.73 3.60
CA ALA A 76 -2.45 6.62 3.54
C ALA A 76 -1.97 5.40 4.35
N GLN A 77 -0.66 5.16 4.44
CA GLN A 77 -0.09 4.00 5.13
C GLN A 77 -0.32 4.06 6.65
N ILE A 78 -0.11 5.21 7.29
CA ILE A 78 -0.23 5.32 8.75
C ILE A 78 -1.66 5.04 9.22
N PRO A 79 -2.72 5.66 8.64
CA PRO A 79 -4.07 5.33 9.04
C PRO A 79 -4.44 3.87 8.79
N THR A 80 -4.04 3.34 7.63
CA THR A 80 -4.30 1.93 7.27
C THR A 80 -3.62 0.97 8.25
N PHE A 81 -2.37 1.25 8.65
CA PHE A 81 -1.65 0.46 9.63
C PHE A 81 -2.32 0.51 11.00
N LEU A 82 -2.67 1.72 11.48
CA LEU A 82 -3.32 1.88 12.78
C LEU A 82 -4.65 1.14 12.84
N ILE A 83 -5.49 1.27 11.80
CA ILE A 83 -6.79 0.60 11.74
C ILE A 83 -6.64 -0.92 11.64
N ASN A 84 -5.78 -1.41 10.74
CA ASN A 84 -5.78 -2.82 10.32
C ASN A 84 -4.71 -3.71 10.95
N VAL A 85 -3.69 -3.12 11.58
CA VAL A 85 -2.50 -3.84 12.09
C VAL A 85 -2.28 -3.57 13.57
N HIS A 86 -2.41 -2.31 14.02
CA HIS A 86 -2.23 -1.98 15.43
C HIS A 86 -3.36 -2.61 16.27
N LYS A 87 -2.99 -3.53 17.17
CA LYS A 87 -3.90 -4.17 18.12
C LYS A 87 -3.92 -3.38 19.42
N VAL A 88 -5.06 -3.36 20.08
CA VAL A 88 -5.21 -2.76 21.41
C VAL A 88 -5.83 -3.84 22.28
N ASP A 89 -4.98 -4.67 22.87
CA ASP A 89 -5.40 -5.80 23.69
C ASP A 89 -5.37 -5.44 25.19
N ASN A 90 -4.74 -4.31 25.53
CA ASN A 90 -4.65 -3.77 26.89
C ASN A 90 -4.39 -2.24 26.85
N GLU A 91 -4.34 -1.61 28.02
CA GLU A 91 -4.15 -0.16 28.16
C GLU A 91 -2.78 0.34 27.65
N LYS A 92 -1.72 -0.48 27.73
CA LYS A 92 -0.39 -0.12 27.20
C LYS A 92 -0.44 0.02 25.68
N ASP A 93 -1.17 -0.86 25.02
CA ASP A 93 -1.35 -0.80 23.56
C ASP A 93 -2.20 0.41 23.16
N ALA A 94 -3.23 0.76 23.93
CA ALA A 94 -4.01 1.97 23.72
C ALA A 94 -3.12 3.22 23.78
N ARG A 95 -2.22 3.30 24.78
CA ARG A 95 -1.22 4.36 24.90
C ARG A 95 -0.23 4.36 23.73
N ALA A 96 0.19 3.19 23.24
CA ALA A 96 1.08 3.07 22.10
C ALA A 96 0.42 3.56 20.78
N TYR A 97 -0.89 3.34 20.61
CA TYR A 97 -1.66 3.90 19.50
C TYR A 97 -1.64 5.43 19.56
N ILE A 98 -1.94 6.02 20.72
CA ILE A 98 -1.93 7.47 20.93
C ILE A 98 -0.52 8.06 20.73
N ALA A 99 0.51 7.38 21.20
CA ALA A 99 1.91 7.77 20.97
C ALA A 99 2.24 7.86 19.48
N ARG A 100 1.77 6.90 18.67
CA ARG A 100 1.91 6.94 17.20
C ARG A 100 1.15 8.12 16.58
N LEU A 101 -0.06 8.43 17.04
CA LEU A 101 -0.78 9.63 16.58
C LEU A 101 0.02 10.91 16.87
N ASN A 102 0.60 11.03 18.06
CA ASN A 102 1.43 12.17 18.46
C ASN A 102 2.79 12.22 17.72
N ALA A 103 3.25 11.10 17.15
CA ALA A 103 4.49 11.05 16.36
C ALA A 103 4.30 11.44 14.88
N ILE A 104 3.05 11.52 14.38
CA ILE A 104 2.74 11.88 12.99
C ILE A 104 3.36 13.22 12.56
N PRO A 105 3.35 14.31 13.36
CA PRO A 105 3.99 15.57 12.97
C PRO A 105 5.46 15.43 12.59
N LYS A 106 6.26 14.72 13.41
CA LYS A 106 7.68 14.49 13.13
C LYS A 106 7.86 13.71 11.83
N LEU A 107 7.08 12.65 11.63
CA LEU A 107 7.15 11.83 10.42
C LEU A 107 6.80 12.66 9.17
N PHE A 108 5.76 13.46 9.23
CA PHE A 108 5.33 14.27 8.09
C PHE A 108 6.31 15.40 7.77
N ASP A 109 6.97 15.97 8.79
CA ASP A 109 8.06 16.92 8.60
C ASP A 109 9.23 16.30 7.83
N GLN A 110 9.62 15.06 8.17
CA GLN A 110 10.63 14.32 7.42
C GLN A 110 10.19 14.04 5.98
N VAL A 111 8.92 13.68 5.76
CA VAL A 111 8.40 13.49 4.38
C VAL A 111 8.41 14.79 3.58
N ILE A 112 8.08 15.93 4.18
CA ILE A 112 8.17 17.23 3.52
C ILE A 112 9.62 17.58 3.16
N VAL A 113 10.59 17.27 4.03
CA VAL A 113 12.02 17.41 3.71
C VAL A 113 12.41 16.53 2.51
N ASN A 114 11.97 15.28 2.49
CA ASN A 114 12.25 14.36 1.38
C ASN A 114 11.59 14.84 0.08
N LEU A 115 10.35 15.33 0.13
CA LEU A 115 9.65 15.92 -1.01
C LEU A 115 10.40 17.15 -1.56
N ARG A 116 10.90 18.05 -0.70
CA ARG A 116 11.72 19.20 -1.11
C ARG A 116 13.04 18.77 -1.74
N THR A 117 13.67 17.73 -1.19
CA THR A 117 14.93 17.19 -1.71
C THR A 117 14.75 16.60 -3.11
N CYS A 118 13.67 15.83 -3.33
CA CYS A 118 13.31 15.30 -4.64
C CYS A 118 12.97 16.44 -5.63
N GLU A 119 12.15 17.40 -5.19
CA GLU A 119 11.79 18.58 -5.98
C GLU A 119 13.01 19.39 -6.43
N GLY A 120 13.99 19.59 -5.54
CA GLY A 120 15.27 20.24 -5.87
C GLY A 120 16.10 19.52 -6.93
N LYS A 121 15.81 18.24 -7.20
CA LYS A 121 16.41 17.42 -8.27
C LYS A 121 15.52 17.30 -9.52
N GLY A 122 14.41 18.03 -9.57
CA GLY A 122 13.42 17.93 -10.65
C GLY A 122 12.52 16.69 -10.56
N VAL A 123 12.55 15.96 -9.45
CA VAL A 123 11.73 14.76 -9.23
C VAL A 123 10.42 15.17 -8.58
N VAL A 124 9.44 15.51 -9.43
CA VAL A 124 8.08 15.90 -9.05
C VAL A 124 7.07 14.94 -9.67
N ALA A 125 6.08 14.54 -8.87
CA ALA A 125 4.99 13.68 -9.32
C ALA A 125 4.22 14.32 -10.49
N PRO A 126 3.63 13.52 -11.40
CA PRO A 126 2.81 14.05 -12.47
C PRO A 126 1.58 14.79 -11.94
N LYS A 127 1.08 15.77 -12.69
CA LYS A 127 -0.01 16.66 -12.27
C LYS A 127 -1.28 15.93 -11.82
N PHE A 128 -1.62 14.81 -12.46
CA PHE A 128 -2.79 14.01 -12.13
C PHE A 128 -2.74 13.34 -10.73
N VAL A 129 -1.56 13.25 -10.11
CA VAL A 129 -1.39 12.62 -8.79
C VAL A 129 -1.94 13.50 -7.66
N PHE A 130 -1.71 14.81 -7.73
CA PHE A 130 -2.03 15.76 -6.67
C PHE A 130 -3.51 15.76 -6.24
N PRO A 131 -4.50 15.88 -7.15
CA PRO A 131 -5.90 15.90 -6.72
C PRO A 131 -6.33 14.62 -5.97
N LEU A 132 -5.77 13.45 -6.35
CA LEU A 132 -6.08 12.17 -5.70
C LEU A 132 -5.50 12.10 -4.28
N VAL A 133 -4.26 12.55 -4.11
CA VAL A 133 -3.60 12.59 -2.79
C VAL A 133 -4.28 13.61 -1.88
N LEU A 134 -4.58 14.81 -2.40
CA LEU A 134 -5.25 15.86 -1.65
C LEU A 134 -6.63 15.41 -1.18
N GLU A 135 -7.42 14.76 -2.04
CA GLU A 135 -8.72 14.18 -1.66
C GLU A 135 -8.57 13.19 -0.49
N ALA A 136 -7.60 12.27 -0.56
CA ALA A 136 -7.34 11.30 0.50
C ALA A 136 -6.93 11.99 1.82
N CYS A 137 -6.06 13.00 1.76
CA CYS A 137 -5.65 13.79 2.92
C CYS A 137 -6.84 14.52 3.56
N HIS A 138 -7.68 15.20 2.76
CA HIS A 138 -8.87 15.88 3.27
C HIS A 138 -9.85 14.92 3.93
N LYS A 139 -10.07 13.73 3.35
CA LYS A 139 -10.94 12.71 3.97
C LYS A 139 -10.40 12.21 5.31
N ILE A 140 -9.09 12.14 5.51
CA ILE A 140 -8.49 11.76 6.79
C ILE A 140 -8.67 12.83 7.87
N ILE A 141 -8.78 14.11 7.51
CA ILE A 141 -9.01 15.20 8.49
C ILE A 141 -10.46 15.67 8.56
N GLY A 142 -11.41 14.90 8.02
CA GLY A 142 -12.84 15.10 8.22
C GLY A 142 -13.40 14.28 9.39
N GLY A 143 -14.55 14.71 9.90
CA GLY A 143 -15.26 14.07 11.01
C GLY A 143 -14.76 14.50 12.39
N ALA A 144 -15.47 14.09 13.43
CA ALA A 144 -15.06 14.33 14.82
C ALA A 144 -13.70 13.66 15.12
N PRO A 145 -12.76 14.34 15.80
CA PRO A 145 -12.94 15.56 16.59
C PRO A 145 -12.64 16.86 15.84
N PHE A 146 -12.55 16.83 14.50
CA PHE A 146 -12.12 17.97 13.69
C PHE A 146 -13.23 18.94 13.31
N ASP A 147 -14.46 18.44 13.28
CA ASP A 147 -15.69 19.15 12.94
C ASP A 147 -16.89 18.61 13.74
N ASP A 148 -18.05 19.26 13.59
CA ASP A 148 -19.31 18.92 14.26
C ASP A 148 -20.25 18.08 13.38
N SER A 149 -19.73 17.32 12.40
CA SER A 149 -20.55 16.52 11.48
C SER A 149 -21.29 15.35 12.16
N GLY A 150 -20.99 15.05 13.42
CA GLY A 150 -21.54 13.92 14.17
C GLY A 150 -21.02 12.55 13.73
N THR A 151 -20.14 12.50 12.72
CA THR A 151 -19.49 11.26 12.27
C THR A 151 -18.05 11.24 12.78
N ASP A 152 -17.67 10.17 13.51
CA ASP A 152 -16.29 10.02 13.95
C ASP A 152 -15.33 9.90 12.76
N ASN A 153 -14.19 10.56 12.87
CA ASN A 153 -13.03 10.31 12.04
C ASN A 153 -12.69 8.80 12.03
N PRO A 154 -12.24 8.20 10.90
CA PRO A 154 -11.94 6.77 10.84
C PRO A 154 -10.96 6.27 11.91
N LEU A 155 -9.96 7.07 12.29
CA LEU A 155 -9.02 6.70 13.36
C LEU A 155 -9.65 6.75 14.73
N LEU A 156 -10.53 7.74 14.99
CA LEU A 156 -11.27 7.83 16.24
C LEU A 156 -12.28 6.67 16.37
N ALA A 157 -13.01 6.38 15.30
CA ALA A 157 -13.98 5.29 15.26
C ALA A 157 -13.32 3.92 15.53
N ASP A 158 -12.18 3.65 14.88
CA ASP A 158 -11.40 2.45 15.12
C ASP A 158 -10.87 2.38 16.56
N PHE A 159 -10.29 3.47 17.06
CA PHE A 159 -9.74 3.51 18.41
C PHE A 159 -10.83 3.31 19.48
N LYS A 160 -11.99 3.96 19.35
CA LYS A 160 -13.15 3.74 20.23
C LYS A 160 -13.61 2.29 20.22
N LYS A 161 -13.71 1.67 19.02
CA LYS A 161 -14.07 0.26 18.89
C LYS A 161 -13.09 -0.65 19.61
N LYS A 162 -11.79 -0.40 19.44
CA LYS A 162 -10.69 -1.15 20.05
C LYS A 162 -10.69 -1.05 21.58
N VAL A 163 -10.73 0.17 22.11
CA VAL A 163 -10.81 0.42 23.56
C VAL A 163 -12.11 -0.12 24.16
N GLY A 164 -13.24 0.00 23.45
CA GLY A 164 -14.51 -0.58 23.87
C GLY A 164 -14.50 -2.11 23.96
N GLY A 165 -13.59 -2.78 23.25
CA GLY A 165 -13.35 -4.21 23.34
C GLY A 165 -12.59 -4.65 24.59
N LEU A 166 -11.98 -3.72 25.34
CA LEU A 166 -11.24 -4.02 26.56
C LEU A 166 -12.21 -4.29 27.72
N LYS A 167 -12.47 -5.58 27.97
CA LYS A 167 -13.42 -6.03 28.99
C LYS A 167 -13.02 -5.66 30.42
N GLU A 168 -11.72 -5.51 30.68
CA GLU A 168 -11.15 -5.17 31.99
C GLU A 168 -11.31 -3.69 32.38
N LEU A 169 -11.69 -2.83 31.43
CA LEU A 169 -11.90 -1.40 31.70
C LEU A 169 -13.40 -1.11 31.86
N ASP A 170 -13.75 -0.37 32.91
CA ASP A 170 -15.09 0.22 33.04
C ASP A 170 -15.28 1.43 32.11
N GLU A 171 -16.50 1.98 32.06
CA GLU A 171 -16.81 3.10 31.17
C GLU A 171 -16.00 4.36 31.47
N ALA A 172 -15.73 4.66 32.74
CA ALA A 172 -14.95 5.81 33.17
C ALA A 172 -13.46 5.66 32.82
N ALA A 173 -12.92 4.44 32.91
CA ALA A 173 -11.55 4.13 32.52
C ALA A 173 -11.37 4.15 30.99
N ARG A 174 -12.43 3.92 30.21
CA ARG A 174 -12.41 4.01 28.74
C ARG A 174 -12.49 5.44 28.22
N SER A 175 -13.12 6.37 28.93
CA SER A 175 -13.31 7.75 28.46
C SER A 175 -11.98 8.51 28.36
N LYS A 176 -11.09 8.35 29.35
CA LYS A 176 -9.79 9.00 29.39
C LYS A 176 -8.92 8.74 28.14
N PRO A 177 -8.61 7.50 27.74
CA PRO A 177 -7.83 7.26 26.53
C PRO A 177 -8.55 7.74 25.25
N ILE A 178 -9.89 7.71 25.22
CA ILE A 178 -10.64 8.26 24.08
C ILE A 178 -10.44 9.78 23.96
N ASP A 179 -10.47 10.50 25.08
CA ASP A 179 -10.25 11.96 25.07
C ASP A 179 -8.78 12.31 24.77
N GLU A 180 -7.83 11.53 25.25
CA GLU A 180 -6.41 11.64 24.86
C GLU A 180 -6.21 11.39 23.36
N ALA A 181 -6.91 10.40 22.78
CA ALA A 181 -6.88 10.14 21.34
C ALA A 181 -7.50 11.29 20.54
N LYS A 182 -8.62 11.86 21.01
CA LYS A 182 -9.20 13.08 20.39
C LYS A 182 -8.21 14.24 20.43
N SER A 183 -7.53 14.44 21.56
CA SER A 183 -6.50 15.47 21.71
C SER A 183 -5.33 15.25 20.74
N ALA A 184 -4.82 14.03 20.64
CA ALA A 184 -3.77 13.67 19.70
C ALA A 184 -4.20 13.90 18.24
N LEU A 185 -5.43 13.53 17.90
CA LEU A 185 -6.01 13.80 16.58
C LEU A 185 -6.02 15.30 16.29
N SER A 186 -6.64 16.11 17.16
CA SER A 186 -6.81 17.55 16.92
C SER A 186 -5.51 18.35 16.99
N ASN A 187 -4.59 17.99 17.88
CA ASN A 187 -3.38 18.77 18.15
C ASN A 187 -2.15 18.29 17.38
N SER A 188 -2.13 17.03 16.92
CA SER A 188 -0.99 16.46 16.17
C SER A 188 -1.39 16.05 14.76
N VAL A 189 -2.41 15.23 14.60
CA VAL A 189 -2.75 14.64 13.29
C VAL A 189 -3.26 15.68 12.31
N LYS A 190 -4.31 16.44 12.67
CA LYS A 190 -4.90 17.45 11.77
C LYS A 190 -3.87 18.50 11.32
N PRO A 191 -3.10 19.16 12.21
CA PRO A 191 -2.08 20.12 11.80
C PRO A 191 -1.00 19.54 10.89
N ALA A 192 -0.59 18.28 11.11
CA ALA A 192 0.39 17.62 10.25
C ALA A 192 -0.15 17.41 8.82
N TYR A 193 -1.39 16.94 8.69
CA TYR A 193 -2.05 16.79 7.40
C TYR A 193 -2.30 18.13 6.71
N GLU A 194 -2.72 19.18 7.43
CA GLU A 194 -2.88 20.53 6.88
C GLU A 194 -1.56 21.09 6.34
N LYS A 195 -0.45 20.88 7.08
CA LYS A 195 0.90 21.24 6.62
C LYS A 195 1.31 20.49 5.36
N LEU A 196 1.00 19.19 5.28
CA LEU A 196 1.28 18.38 4.10
C LEU A 196 0.42 18.81 2.90
N ILE A 197 -0.88 19.07 3.11
CA ILE A 197 -1.80 19.57 2.08
C ILE A 197 -1.26 20.87 1.50
N ALA A 198 -0.93 21.86 2.35
CA ALA A 198 -0.40 23.14 1.90
C ALA A 198 0.89 22.98 1.06
N PHE A 199 1.78 22.06 1.46
CA PHE A 199 2.98 21.76 0.70
C PHE A 199 2.65 21.14 -0.67
N LEU A 200 1.75 20.16 -0.72
CA LEU A 200 1.37 19.46 -1.96
C LEU A 200 0.61 20.38 -2.91
N GLU A 201 -0.27 21.24 -2.41
CA GLU A 201 -0.95 22.27 -3.21
C GLU A 201 0.06 23.21 -3.86
N ASP A 202 1.09 23.63 -3.12
CA ASP A 202 2.15 24.47 -3.68
C ASP A 202 3.00 23.72 -4.71
N GLN A 203 3.44 22.50 -4.40
CA GLN A 203 4.20 21.65 -5.31
C GLN A 203 3.44 21.35 -6.62
N SER A 204 2.12 21.20 -6.55
CA SER A 204 1.28 20.94 -7.72
C SER A 204 1.39 22.02 -8.82
N LYS A 205 1.73 23.27 -8.45
CA LYS A 205 1.91 24.39 -9.39
C LYS A 205 3.12 24.21 -10.30
N ARG A 206 4.06 23.35 -9.90
CA ARG A 206 5.30 23.02 -10.63
C ARG A 206 5.26 21.65 -11.30
N ALA A 207 4.15 20.92 -11.14
CA ALA A 207 3.96 19.61 -11.75
C ALA A 207 3.55 19.72 -13.22
N ASN A 208 4.00 18.75 -14.03
CA ASN A 208 3.65 18.61 -15.44
C ASN A 208 2.96 17.26 -15.71
N ASP A 209 2.51 17.06 -16.96
CA ASP A 209 1.80 15.84 -17.35
C ASP A 209 2.75 14.69 -17.73
N ASP A 210 4.07 14.92 -17.79
CA ASP A 210 5.06 13.88 -18.10
C ASP A 210 5.09 12.84 -16.98
N ALA A 211 4.70 11.61 -17.32
CA ALA A 211 4.56 10.51 -16.34
C ALA A 211 5.72 9.51 -16.34
N GLY A 212 6.66 9.63 -17.29
CA GLY A 212 7.79 8.72 -17.41
C GLY A 212 8.98 9.16 -16.57
N VAL A 213 9.65 8.19 -15.95
CA VAL A 213 10.86 8.43 -15.15
C VAL A 213 12.06 8.85 -16.00
N TRP A 214 11.97 8.69 -17.33
CA TRP A 214 12.96 9.21 -18.30
C TRP A 214 13.19 10.72 -18.18
N LYS A 215 12.25 11.46 -17.57
CA LYS A 215 12.37 12.90 -17.34
C LYS A 215 13.34 13.27 -16.20
N PHE A 216 13.71 12.31 -15.35
CA PHE A 216 14.65 12.55 -14.25
C PHE A 216 16.09 12.59 -14.75
N PRO A 217 17.03 13.24 -14.03
CA PRO A 217 18.43 13.34 -14.45
C PRO A 217 19.09 12.00 -14.81
N ASP A 218 18.87 10.96 -13.99
CA ASP A 218 19.38 9.60 -14.24
C ASP A 218 18.26 8.61 -14.64
N GLY A 219 17.21 9.11 -15.28
CA GLY A 219 15.96 8.37 -15.52
C GLY A 219 16.11 7.03 -16.24
N ALA A 220 17.04 6.93 -17.19
CA ALA A 220 17.31 5.69 -17.93
C ALA A 220 17.97 4.61 -17.06
N GLU A 221 18.96 4.98 -16.25
CA GLU A 221 19.65 4.06 -15.33
C GLU A 221 18.73 3.66 -14.17
N PHE A 222 17.94 4.61 -13.65
CA PHE A 222 16.89 4.32 -12.68
C PHE A 222 15.88 3.31 -13.23
N TYR A 223 15.37 3.54 -14.45
CA TYR A 223 14.40 2.64 -15.08
C TYR A 223 14.99 1.25 -15.30
N LYS A 224 16.24 1.14 -15.75
CA LYS A 224 16.94 -0.13 -15.92
C LYS A 224 17.10 -0.90 -14.61
N MET A 225 17.47 -0.21 -13.53
CA MET A 225 17.54 -0.81 -12.19
C MET A 225 16.16 -1.30 -11.73
N ALA A 226 15.14 -0.42 -11.79
CA ALA A 226 13.78 -0.74 -11.38
C ALA A 226 13.20 -1.92 -12.17
N LEU A 227 13.48 -1.99 -13.48
CA LEU A 227 13.08 -3.09 -14.36
C LEU A 227 13.68 -4.41 -13.88
N ARG A 228 15.01 -4.46 -13.70
CA ARG A 228 15.71 -5.67 -13.22
C ARG A 228 15.23 -6.11 -11.84
N HIS A 229 15.03 -5.17 -10.91
CA HIS A 229 14.57 -5.48 -9.56
C HIS A 229 13.15 -6.03 -9.54
N THR A 230 12.29 -5.54 -10.44
CA THR A 230 10.88 -5.94 -10.54
C THR A 230 10.69 -7.24 -11.31
N THR A 231 11.38 -7.41 -12.45
CA THR A 231 11.20 -8.58 -13.32
C THR A 231 12.11 -9.74 -12.93
N THR A 232 13.21 -9.47 -12.20
CA THR A 232 14.30 -10.42 -11.94
C THR A 232 14.96 -10.96 -13.22
N THR A 233 14.80 -10.26 -14.35
CA THR A 233 15.43 -10.60 -15.63
C THR A 233 16.50 -9.58 -16.01
N ASN A 234 17.33 -9.94 -16.98
CA ASN A 234 18.29 -9.04 -17.62
C ASN A 234 17.78 -8.47 -18.96
N LEU A 235 16.48 -8.61 -19.24
CA LEU A 235 15.90 -8.07 -20.48
C LEU A 235 15.92 -6.55 -20.45
N SER A 236 16.26 -5.95 -21.59
CA SER A 236 16.16 -4.51 -21.81
C SER A 236 14.70 -4.03 -21.88
N ALA A 237 14.51 -2.72 -21.74
CA ALA A 237 13.20 -2.09 -21.90
C ALA A 237 12.56 -2.40 -23.27
N ASP A 238 13.37 -2.36 -24.34
CA ASP A 238 12.91 -2.65 -25.70
C ASP A 238 12.51 -4.12 -25.87
N GLU A 239 13.30 -5.06 -25.33
CA GLU A 239 12.95 -6.48 -25.37
C GLU A 239 11.64 -6.77 -24.61
N ILE A 240 11.44 -6.15 -23.45
CA ILE A 240 10.21 -6.27 -22.68
C ILE A 240 9.03 -5.64 -23.43
N HIS A 241 9.23 -4.49 -24.07
CA HIS A 241 8.19 -3.85 -24.87
C HIS A 241 7.76 -4.73 -26.05
N GLN A 242 8.72 -5.26 -26.81
CA GLN A 242 8.45 -6.15 -27.94
C GLN A 242 7.80 -7.47 -27.49
N LEU A 243 8.22 -8.04 -26.36
CA LEU A 243 7.55 -9.19 -25.76
C LEU A 243 6.09 -8.84 -25.40
N GLY A 244 5.86 -7.68 -24.78
CA GLY A 244 4.52 -7.20 -24.46
C GLY A 244 3.61 -7.07 -25.67
N LEU A 245 4.10 -6.50 -26.78
CA LEU A 245 3.33 -6.40 -28.03
C LEU A 245 2.94 -7.78 -28.59
N LYS A 246 3.87 -8.75 -28.55
CA LYS A 246 3.59 -10.13 -28.96
C LYS A 246 2.53 -10.79 -28.09
N GLU A 247 2.62 -10.62 -26.77
CA GLU A 247 1.64 -11.17 -25.83
C GLU A 247 0.27 -10.52 -25.97
N VAL A 248 0.19 -9.20 -26.21
CA VAL A 248 -1.08 -8.52 -26.51
C VAL A 248 -1.73 -9.12 -27.75
N ALA A 249 -0.98 -9.30 -28.84
CA ALA A 249 -1.50 -9.90 -30.06
C ALA A 249 -1.98 -11.35 -29.83
N ARG A 250 -1.19 -12.16 -29.11
CA ARG A 250 -1.55 -13.54 -28.76
C ARG A 250 -2.83 -13.60 -27.93
N ILE A 251 -2.95 -12.78 -26.89
CA ILE A 251 -4.11 -12.74 -25.99
C ILE A 251 -5.36 -12.25 -26.72
N HIS A 252 -5.24 -11.22 -27.58
CA HIS A 252 -6.37 -10.78 -28.41
C HIS A 252 -6.86 -11.88 -29.36
N GLY A 253 -5.94 -12.68 -29.93
CA GLY A 253 -6.30 -13.87 -30.72
C GLY A 253 -7.09 -14.92 -29.92
N GLU A 254 -6.73 -15.15 -28.66
CA GLU A 254 -7.50 -16.05 -27.78
C GLU A 254 -8.87 -15.46 -27.40
N MET A 255 -8.95 -14.15 -27.15
CA MET A 255 -10.22 -13.48 -26.87
C MET A 255 -11.17 -13.51 -28.07
N GLU A 256 -10.65 -13.43 -29.30
CA GLU A 256 -11.44 -13.55 -30.52
C GLU A 256 -12.11 -14.94 -30.63
N LYS A 257 -11.36 -16.00 -30.33
CA LYS A 257 -11.92 -17.37 -30.27
C LYS A 257 -13.03 -17.49 -29.24
N ILE A 258 -12.89 -16.82 -28.08
CA ILE A 258 -13.92 -16.79 -27.04
C ILE A 258 -15.15 -16.01 -27.53
N ARG A 259 -14.97 -14.84 -28.15
CA ARG A 259 -16.03 -14.02 -28.74
C ARG A 259 -16.89 -14.84 -29.71
N GLU A 260 -16.23 -15.59 -30.61
CA GLU A 260 -16.90 -16.49 -31.55
C GLU A 260 -17.64 -17.63 -30.84
N LYS A 261 -17.00 -18.26 -29.85
CA LYS A 261 -17.57 -19.39 -29.10
C LYS A 261 -18.84 -19.00 -28.33
N VAL A 262 -18.90 -17.80 -27.76
CA VAL A 262 -20.10 -17.30 -27.08
C VAL A 262 -21.14 -16.71 -28.04
N GLY A 263 -20.86 -16.72 -29.34
CA GLY A 263 -21.80 -16.31 -30.39
C GLY A 263 -21.98 -14.79 -30.52
N PHE A 264 -21.10 -13.98 -29.93
CA PHE A 264 -21.21 -12.52 -30.00
C PHE A 264 -21.00 -12.02 -31.44
N LYS A 265 -21.83 -11.06 -31.87
CA LYS A 265 -21.78 -10.47 -33.22
C LYS A 265 -21.16 -9.07 -33.13
N GLY A 266 -20.15 -8.80 -33.95
CA GLY A 266 -19.34 -7.57 -33.89
C GLY A 266 -17.87 -7.88 -33.68
N ASP A 267 -16.99 -6.91 -33.76
CA ASP A 267 -15.55 -7.10 -33.57
C ASP A 267 -15.15 -7.19 -32.09
N LEU A 268 -13.87 -7.41 -31.82
CA LEU A 268 -13.34 -7.50 -30.47
C LEU A 268 -13.53 -6.21 -29.64
N PRO A 269 -13.33 -4.99 -30.18
CA PRO A 269 -13.70 -3.75 -29.51
C PRO A 269 -15.18 -3.68 -29.10
N ALA A 270 -16.11 -4.07 -29.98
CA ALA A 270 -17.53 -4.14 -29.66
C ALA A 270 -17.82 -5.17 -28.56
N PHE A 271 -17.12 -6.32 -28.58
CA PHE A 271 -17.24 -7.31 -27.53
C PHE A 271 -16.75 -6.79 -26.17
N PHE A 272 -15.62 -6.08 -26.13
CA PHE A 272 -15.14 -5.42 -24.91
C PHE A 272 -16.10 -4.36 -24.40
N LYS A 273 -16.71 -3.58 -25.29
CA LYS A 273 -17.74 -2.61 -24.93
C LYS A 273 -18.96 -3.30 -24.32
N PHE A 274 -19.44 -4.38 -24.94
CA PHE A 274 -20.56 -5.17 -24.42
C PHE A 274 -20.29 -5.71 -23.02
N ILE A 275 -19.13 -6.35 -22.79
CA ILE A 275 -18.76 -6.88 -21.46
C ILE A 275 -18.61 -5.76 -20.41
N ARG A 276 -18.20 -4.55 -20.82
CA ARG A 276 -18.00 -3.39 -19.93
C ARG A 276 -19.28 -2.59 -19.64
N GLU A 277 -20.25 -2.58 -20.54
CA GLU A 277 -21.39 -1.65 -20.42
C GLU A 277 -22.72 -2.36 -20.20
N ASP A 278 -22.84 -3.64 -20.55
CA ASP A 278 -24.11 -4.33 -20.45
C ASP A 278 -24.50 -4.55 -18.96
N PRO A 279 -25.67 -4.06 -18.51
CA PRO A 279 -26.08 -4.13 -17.11
C PRO A 279 -26.15 -5.56 -16.55
N GLN A 280 -26.24 -6.59 -17.40
CA GLN A 280 -26.30 -7.98 -16.95
C GLN A 280 -25.04 -8.42 -16.19
N PHE A 281 -23.90 -7.75 -16.40
CA PHE A 281 -22.62 -8.07 -15.74
C PHE A 281 -22.42 -7.35 -14.41
N TYR A 282 -23.36 -6.47 -14.01
CA TYR A 282 -23.20 -5.59 -12.87
C TYR A 282 -24.26 -5.81 -11.81
N LEU A 283 -23.84 -5.72 -10.55
CA LEU A 283 -24.76 -5.56 -9.43
C LEU A 283 -25.15 -4.08 -9.30
N PRO A 284 -26.33 -3.75 -8.74
CA PRO A 284 -26.72 -2.36 -8.52
C PRO A 284 -25.71 -1.60 -7.66
N ASP A 285 -25.51 -0.32 -7.95
CA ASP A 285 -24.65 0.56 -7.15
C ASP A 285 -25.29 1.01 -5.83
N THR A 286 -25.75 0.04 -5.03
CA THR A 286 -26.41 0.24 -3.74
C THR A 286 -25.65 -0.49 -2.62
N ASP A 287 -25.96 -0.19 -1.36
CA ASP A 287 -25.39 -0.94 -0.22
C ASP A 287 -25.71 -2.43 -0.31
N GLU A 288 -26.92 -2.78 -0.78
CA GLU A 288 -27.32 -4.16 -1.02
C GLU A 288 -26.47 -4.82 -2.13
N GLY A 289 -26.23 -4.11 -3.23
CA GLY A 289 -25.38 -4.60 -4.32
C GLY A 289 -23.93 -4.81 -3.90
N ARG A 290 -23.37 -3.88 -3.13
CA ARG A 290 -22.04 -4.01 -2.51
C ARG A 290 -21.96 -5.21 -1.57
N ALA A 291 -22.98 -5.42 -0.74
CA ALA A 291 -23.05 -6.58 0.16
C ALA A 291 -23.13 -7.90 -0.61
N LYS A 292 -23.93 -7.96 -1.69
CA LYS A 292 -24.01 -9.12 -2.59
C LYS A 292 -22.67 -9.42 -3.27
N TYR A 293 -21.97 -8.39 -3.74
CA TYR A 293 -20.65 -8.54 -4.36
C TYR A 293 -19.65 -9.14 -3.37
N LEU A 294 -19.59 -8.61 -2.15
CA LEU A 294 -18.73 -9.12 -1.09
C LEU A 294 -19.05 -10.58 -0.75
N ALA A 295 -20.33 -10.90 -0.56
CA ALA A 295 -20.76 -12.26 -0.26
C ALA A 295 -20.36 -13.23 -1.38
N LYS A 296 -20.53 -12.83 -2.66
CA LYS A 296 -20.12 -13.64 -3.79
C LYS A 296 -18.60 -13.84 -3.85
N THR A 297 -17.84 -12.79 -3.53
CA THR A 297 -16.37 -12.86 -3.48
C THR A 297 -15.91 -13.82 -2.39
N VAL A 298 -16.52 -13.77 -1.20
CA VAL A 298 -16.28 -14.73 -0.10
C VAL A 298 -16.58 -16.15 -0.56
N GLN A 299 -17.73 -16.38 -1.20
CA GLN A 299 -18.11 -17.69 -1.73
C GLN A 299 -17.03 -18.24 -2.69
N ILE A 300 -16.55 -17.43 -3.63
CA ILE A 300 -15.51 -17.86 -4.59
C ILE A 300 -14.21 -18.23 -3.87
N VAL A 301 -13.80 -17.43 -2.88
CA VAL A 301 -12.61 -17.72 -2.07
C VAL A 301 -12.77 -19.04 -1.31
N ASP A 302 -13.93 -19.29 -0.72
CA ASP A 302 -14.20 -20.52 0.03
C ASP A 302 -14.29 -21.75 -0.87
N GLU A 303 -14.84 -21.62 -2.08
CA GLU A 303 -14.84 -22.67 -3.11
C GLU A 303 -13.43 -22.97 -3.59
N MET A 304 -12.61 -21.94 -3.84
CA MET A 304 -11.20 -22.11 -4.21
C MET A 304 -10.44 -22.87 -3.11
N LYS A 305 -10.62 -22.51 -1.83
CA LYS A 305 -9.96 -23.19 -0.70
C LYS A 305 -10.24 -24.69 -0.66
N LYS A 306 -11.47 -25.12 -0.96
CA LYS A 306 -11.88 -26.54 -0.97
C LYS A 306 -11.19 -27.35 -2.06
N ARG A 307 -10.73 -26.68 -3.13
CA ARG A 307 -10.14 -27.32 -4.31
C ARG A 307 -8.61 -27.27 -4.33
N LEU A 308 -7.98 -26.70 -3.29
CA LEU A 308 -6.53 -26.61 -3.21
C LEU A 308 -5.84 -27.99 -3.27
N ASP A 309 -6.49 -29.02 -2.71
CA ASP A 309 -5.98 -30.40 -2.74
C ASP A 309 -5.94 -31.01 -4.14
N GLU A 310 -6.65 -30.42 -5.12
CA GLU A 310 -6.59 -30.87 -6.52
C GLU A 310 -5.28 -30.44 -7.21
N LEU A 311 -4.59 -29.41 -6.71
CA LEU A 311 -3.47 -28.75 -7.40
C LEU A 311 -2.19 -28.62 -6.56
N PHE A 312 -2.28 -28.61 -5.23
CA PHE A 312 -1.14 -28.27 -4.36
C PHE A 312 -0.87 -29.34 -3.29
N LEU A 313 0.36 -29.87 -3.29
CA LEU A 313 0.84 -30.79 -2.25
C LEU A 313 1.07 -30.08 -0.90
N THR A 314 1.44 -28.80 -0.94
CA THR A 314 1.72 -27.98 0.25
C THR A 314 0.81 -26.77 0.22
N LYS A 315 0.05 -26.58 1.31
CA LYS A 315 -0.95 -25.52 1.44
C LYS A 315 -0.50 -24.47 2.47
N PRO A 316 -0.86 -23.20 2.27
CA PRO A 316 -0.61 -22.18 3.29
C PRO A 316 -1.40 -22.50 4.57
N LYS A 317 -0.79 -22.25 5.73
CA LYS A 317 -1.49 -22.29 7.03
C LYS A 317 -2.36 -21.05 7.25
N ALA A 318 -1.93 -19.93 6.71
CA ALA A 318 -2.63 -18.66 6.87
C ALA A 318 -3.92 -18.67 6.06
N ASP A 319 -5.01 -18.25 6.71
CA ASP A 319 -6.30 -18.07 6.05
C ASP A 319 -6.33 -16.77 5.23
N ILE A 320 -7.30 -16.67 4.32
CA ILE A 320 -7.59 -15.48 3.51
C ILE A 320 -9.04 -15.04 3.76
N VAL A 321 -9.22 -13.77 4.11
CA VAL A 321 -10.54 -13.16 4.31
C VAL A 321 -10.74 -12.01 3.32
N VAL A 322 -11.98 -11.82 2.86
CA VAL A 322 -12.33 -10.73 1.94
C VAL A 322 -12.73 -9.50 2.75
N LYS A 323 -12.25 -8.32 2.36
CA LYS A 323 -12.53 -7.06 3.05
C LYS A 323 -12.83 -5.93 2.06
N ALA A 324 -13.84 -5.11 2.36
CA ALA A 324 -14.08 -3.89 1.62
C ALA A 324 -13.01 -2.83 1.94
N MET A 325 -12.62 -2.06 0.95
CA MET A 325 -11.68 -0.97 1.13
C MET A 325 -12.23 0.16 2.01
N GLU A 326 -11.37 0.82 2.78
CA GLU A 326 -11.77 1.96 3.60
C GLU A 326 -12.11 3.19 2.74
N LYS A 327 -13.26 3.82 3.03
CA LYS A 327 -13.83 4.93 2.25
C LYS A 327 -12.89 6.13 2.06
N PHE A 328 -11.97 6.37 2.99
CA PHE A 328 -11.05 7.52 2.92
C PHE A 328 -10.01 7.39 1.79
N ARG A 329 -9.72 6.17 1.31
CA ARG A 329 -8.68 5.89 0.29
C ARG A 329 -9.17 5.11 -0.92
N GLU A 330 -10.45 4.78 -0.98
CA GLU A 330 -11.02 4.01 -2.11
C GLU A 330 -10.91 4.75 -3.45
N SER A 331 -10.76 6.09 -3.46
CA SER A 331 -10.59 6.87 -4.69
C SER A 331 -9.17 6.81 -5.26
N SER A 332 -8.16 6.51 -4.44
CA SER A 332 -6.75 6.50 -4.84
C SER A 332 -6.16 5.09 -5.00
N ALA A 333 -6.95 4.06 -4.69
CA ALA A 333 -6.53 2.67 -4.74
C ALA A 333 -7.07 1.92 -5.97
N GLY A 334 -6.41 0.83 -6.34
CA GLY A 334 -6.84 -0.05 -7.43
C GLY A 334 -8.11 -0.84 -7.11
N ALA A 335 -8.56 -1.66 -8.06
CA ALA A 335 -9.77 -2.48 -7.96
C ALA A 335 -9.73 -3.50 -6.80
N ALA A 336 -8.58 -4.12 -6.59
CA ALA A 336 -8.35 -5.05 -5.49
C ALA A 336 -6.86 -5.16 -5.16
N PHE A 337 -6.54 -5.62 -3.95
CA PHE A 337 -5.17 -5.98 -3.59
C PHE A 337 -5.15 -6.99 -2.43
N TYR A 338 -4.05 -7.72 -2.30
CA TYR A 338 -3.83 -8.64 -1.18
C TYR A 338 -2.89 -8.02 -0.15
N GLN A 339 -3.25 -8.12 1.12
CA GLN A 339 -2.38 -7.82 2.25
C GLN A 339 -2.00 -9.13 2.96
N GLN A 340 -0.71 -9.32 3.17
CA GLN A 340 -0.16 -10.52 3.80
C GLN A 340 -0.64 -10.71 5.26
N PRO A 341 -0.73 -11.97 5.73
CA PRO A 341 -1.03 -12.29 7.12
C PRO A 341 0.06 -11.78 8.06
N ALA A 342 -0.24 -11.74 9.36
CA ALA A 342 0.81 -11.54 10.36
C ALA A 342 1.73 -12.78 10.40
N PRO A 343 3.07 -12.63 10.49
CA PRO A 343 3.99 -13.77 10.53
C PRO A 343 3.75 -14.74 11.70
N ASP A 344 3.22 -14.23 12.81
CA ASP A 344 2.85 -15.00 14.01
C ASP A 344 1.49 -15.71 13.90
N GLY A 345 0.80 -15.58 12.77
CA GLY A 345 -0.53 -16.16 12.53
C GLY A 345 -1.68 -15.43 13.23
N SER A 346 -1.41 -14.33 13.94
CA SER A 346 -2.41 -13.62 14.75
C SER A 346 -3.39 -12.77 13.92
N ARG A 347 -3.20 -12.72 12.60
CA ARG A 347 -4.07 -12.06 11.62
C ARG A 347 -4.00 -12.79 10.27
N PRO A 348 -5.13 -13.08 9.62
CA PRO A 348 -5.15 -13.71 8.29
C PRO A 348 -4.67 -12.75 7.20
N GLY A 349 -4.45 -13.29 6.00
CA GLY A 349 -4.30 -12.48 4.80
C GLY A 349 -5.63 -11.82 4.43
N MET A 350 -5.58 -10.60 3.92
CA MET A 350 -6.78 -9.83 3.57
C MET A 350 -6.81 -9.61 2.05
N PHE A 351 -7.85 -10.09 1.38
CA PHE A 351 -8.15 -9.73 0.01
C PHE A 351 -9.08 -8.52 0.01
N TYR A 352 -8.51 -7.35 -0.26
CA TYR A 352 -9.25 -6.09 -0.32
C TYR A 352 -9.92 -5.91 -1.67
N VAL A 353 -11.19 -5.49 -1.64
CA VAL A 353 -11.99 -5.17 -2.82
C VAL A 353 -12.43 -3.71 -2.75
N ASN A 354 -12.26 -2.98 -3.83
CA ASN A 354 -12.75 -1.62 -3.98
C ASN A 354 -14.22 -1.65 -4.44
N LEU A 355 -15.11 -1.09 -3.62
CA LEU A 355 -16.55 -1.05 -3.88
C LEU A 355 -17.06 0.38 -4.13
N ARG A 356 -16.15 1.31 -4.44
CA ARG A 356 -16.49 2.72 -4.66
C ARG A 356 -17.52 2.86 -5.78
N ASN A 357 -17.24 2.25 -6.93
CA ASN A 357 -18.11 2.28 -8.10
C ASN A 357 -18.37 0.85 -8.57
N MET A 358 -19.63 0.41 -8.44
CA MET A 358 -20.05 -0.94 -8.84
C MET A 358 -20.14 -1.13 -10.36
N HIS A 359 -19.92 -0.08 -11.16
CA HIS A 359 -19.97 -0.07 -12.62
C HIS A 359 -18.63 0.32 -13.30
N ALA A 360 -17.54 0.48 -12.55
CA ALA A 360 -16.23 0.89 -13.08
C ALA A 360 -15.29 -0.28 -13.37
#